data_AF-A0A496WVM4-F1
#
_entry.id   AF-A0A496WVM4-F1
#
_cell.length_a   1.000
_cell.length_b   1.000
_cell.length_c   1.000
_cell.angle_alpha   90.00
_cell.angle_beta   90.00
_cell.angle_gamma   90.00
#
_symmetry.space_group_name_H-M   'P 1'
#
loop_
_entity.id
_entity.type
_entity.pdbx_description
1 polymer ?
#
loop_
_entity_poly.entity_id
_entity_poly.type
_entity_poly.pdbx_seq_one_letter_code
_entity_poly.pdbx_strand_id
1 'polypeptide(L)'
;MLRYSSIIAMVCLSACASSGGGSQSPVIEPEMLSMTACEEPRPQICTMIYDPVCGITKTGIRKTYASDCSACADENVAGFEKMECP
;
A
#
# COMPACT_ATOMS: atom_id res chain seq x y z
N MET A 1 -39.94 -29.24 -29.41
CA MET A 1 -38.56 -29.63 -29.07
C MET A 1 -37.50 -28.57 -29.40
N LEU A 2 -37.74 -27.66 -30.37
CA LEU A 2 -36.78 -26.60 -30.71
C LEU A 2 -36.70 -25.40 -29.73
N ARG A 3 -37.63 -25.29 -28.75
CA ARG A 3 -37.69 -24.16 -27.80
C ARG A 3 -36.94 -24.40 -26.48
N TYR A 4 -36.59 -25.65 -26.18
CA TYR A 4 -35.78 -26.00 -24.99
C TYR A 4 -34.27 -25.89 -25.24
N SER A 5 -33.83 -25.83 -26.50
CA SER A 5 -32.42 -25.67 -26.87
C SER A 5 -31.86 -24.28 -26.55
N SER A 6 -32.72 -23.24 -26.49
CA SER A 6 -32.27 -21.87 -26.22
C SER A 6 -32.12 -21.56 -24.73
N ILE A 7 -32.74 -22.34 -23.85
CA ILE A 7 -32.77 -22.07 -22.40
C ILE A 7 -31.53 -22.66 -21.70
N ILE A 8 -30.93 -23.71 -22.26
CA ILE A 8 -29.76 -24.40 -21.66
C ILE A 8 -28.45 -23.61 -21.87
N ALA A 9 -28.39 -22.71 -22.85
CA ALA A 9 -27.19 -21.92 -23.15
C ALA A 9 -26.94 -20.73 -22.20
N MET A 10 -27.88 -20.40 -21.30
CA MET A 10 -27.84 -19.18 -20.48
C MET A 10 -27.34 -19.39 -19.04
N VAL A 11 -26.88 -20.59 -18.67
CA VAL A 11 -26.56 -20.93 -17.26
C VAL A 11 -25.06 -20.82 -16.91
N CYS A 12 -24.19 -20.40 -17.84
CA CYS A 12 -22.73 -20.50 -17.63
C CYS A 12 -21.94 -19.18 -17.47
N LEU A 13 -22.53 -18.00 -17.24
CA LEU A 13 -21.77 -16.74 -17.31
C LEU A 13 -21.89 -15.75 -16.14
N SER A 14 -22.09 -16.20 -14.90
CA SER A 14 -21.90 -15.30 -13.75
C SER A 14 -21.28 -15.98 -12.54
N ALA A 15 -20.00 -16.36 -12.68
CA ALA A 15 -19.11 -16.66 -11.57
C ALA A 15 -17.77 -15.91 -11.75
N CYS A 16 -17.83 -14.58 -11.62
CA CYS A 16 -16.67 -13.77 -11.26
C CYS A 16 -17.03 -12.91 -10.05
N ALA A 17 -17.09 -13.53 -8.88
CA ALA A 17 -16.75 -12.82 -7.66
C ALA A 17 -15.22 -12.76 -7.58
N SER A 18 -14.60 -11.94 -8.45
CA SER A 18 -13.23 -11.50 -8.22
C SER A 18 -13.35 -10.21 -7.43
N SER A 19 -13.42 -10.36 -6.11
CA SER A 19 -13.04 -9.31 -5.19
C SER A 19 -11.55 -9.08 -5.37
N GLY A 20 -11.19 -8.37 -6.44
CA GLY A 20 -9.90 -7.76 -6.59
C GLY A 20 -9.74 -6.76 -5.46
N GLY A 21 -9.04 -7.15 -4.41
CA GLY A 21 -8.57 -6.28 -3.35
C GLY A 21 -7.52 -5.31 -3.91
N GLY A 22 -7.98 -4.35 -4.71
CA GLY A 22 -7.28 -3.11 -4.91
C GLY A 22 -7.83 -2.15 -3.87
N SER A 23 -7.05 -1.89 -2.83
CA SER A 23 -7.25 -0.74 -1.95
C SER A 23 -7.05 0.54 -2.77
N GLN A 24 -8.01 0.90 -3.62
CA GLN A 24 -8.23 2.30 -3.95
C GLN A 24 -8.92 2.88 -2.73
N SER A 25 -8.09 3.18 -1.72
CA SER A 25 -8.48 4.09 -0.66
C SER A 25 -8.97 5.36 -1.35
N PRO A 26 -10.21 5.82 -1.11
CA PRO A 26 -10.64 7.11 -1.59
C PRO A 26 -9.64 8.14 -1.02
N VAL A 27 -8.96 8.85 -1.92
CA VAL A 27 -8.07 9.97 -1.58
C VAL A 27 -8.96 11.10 -1.07
N ILE A 28 -9.44 10.97 0.16
CA ILE A 28 -9.87 12.11 0.96
C ILE A 28 -8.59 12.63 1.56
N GLU A 29 -8.02 13.64 0.90
CA GLU A 29 -6.85 14.38 1.31
C GLU A 29 -6.93 14.79 2.78
N PRO A 30 -6.13 14.20 3.69
CA PRO A 30 -5.90 14.76 4.99
C PRO A 30 -4.56 15.48 4.90
N GLU A 31 -4.56 16.71 4.39
CA GLU A 31 -3.41 17.64 4.43
C GLU A 31 -2.99 18.03 5.86
N MET A 32 -3.21 17.19 6.89
CA MET A 32 -2.77 17.43 8.27
C MET A 32 -2.28 16.16 9.01
N LEU A 33 -1.88 15.11 8.30
CA LEU A 33 -1.05 14.04 8.87
C LEU A 33 0.20 13.92 7.99
N SER A 34 1.27 14.63 8.38
CA SER A 34 2.55 14.70 7.64
C SER A 34 3.28 13.34 7.51
N MET A 35 2.70 12.25 8.02
CA MET A 35 3.33 10.95 8.16
C MET A 35 2.67 9.91 7.24
N THR A 36 3.47 9.33 6.34
CA THR A 36 3.11 8.18 5.51
C THR A 36 3.43 6.89 6.28
N ALA A 37 2.46 5.99 6.44
CA ALA A 37 2.68 4.70 7.10
C ALA A 37 3.47 3.73 6.21
N CYS A 38 4.28 2.86 6.82
CA CYS A 38 4.93 1.80 6.07
C CYS A 38 3.97 0.65 5.75
N GLU A 39 3.95 0.23 4.49
CA GLU A 39 3.12 -0.88 4.02
C GLU A 39 3.77 -2.24 4.30
N GLU A 40 2.94 -3.29 4.37
CA GLU A 40 3.38 -4.68 4.48
C GLU A 40 3.09 -5.42 3.16
N PRO A 41 3.99 -6.28 2.66
CA PRO A 41 5.26 -6.69 3.28
C PRO A 41 6.37 -5.65 3.13
N ARG A 42 7.21 -5.54 4.16
CA ARG A 42 8.33 -4.58 4.16
C ARG A 42 9.37 -4.88 3.08
N PRO A 43 9.92 -3.85 2.41
CA PRO A 43 10.97 -4.04 1.42
C PRO A 43 12.21 -4.65 2.07
N GLN A 44 12.77 -5.68 1.42
CA GLN A 44 14.01 -6.35 1.86
C GLN A 44 15.25 -5.82 1.11
N ILE A 45 15.03 -5.15 -0.02
CA ILE A 45 16.08 -4.63 -0.89
C ILE A 45 15.69 -3.21 -1.26
N CYS A 46 16.62 -2.28 -1.06
CA CYS A 46 16.48 -0.89 -1.46
C CYS A 46 17.59 -0.50 -2.44
N THR A 47 17.26 0.36 -3.39
CA THR A 47 18.26 1.01 -4.25
C THR A 47 19.10 2.00 -3.45
N MET A 48 20.29 2.35 -3.96
CA MET A 48 21.17 3.37 -3.37
C MET A 48 20.72 4.82 -3.66
N ILE A 49 19.40 5.06 -3.66
CA ILE A 49 18.83 6.39 -3.83
C ILE A 49 18.95 7.14 -2.50
N TYR A 50 19.34 8.41 -2.60
CA TYR A 50 19.36 9.34 -1.49
C TYR A 50 18.27 10.40 -1.70
N ASP A 51 17.12 10.18 -1.08
CA ASP A 51 15.95 11.07 -1.02
C ASP A 51 15.41 11.02 0.43
N PRO A 52 16.07 11.74 1.35
CA PRO A 52 16.02 11.43 2.76
C PRO A 52 14.67 11.75 3.41
N VAL A 53 14.30 10.93 4.39
CA VAL A 53 13.02 11.01 5.10
C VAL A 53 13.21 10.91 6.61
N CYS A 54 12.24 11.42 7.37
CA CYS A 54 12.24 11.35 8.82
C CYS A 54 11.36 10.17 9.22
N GLY A 55 12.01 9.03 9.51
CA GLY A 55 11.34 7.82 9.98
C GLY A 55 10.92 7.98 11.44
N ILE A 56 9.72 7.53 11.76
CA ILE A 56 9.16 7.50 13.11
C ILE A 56 9.00 6.05 13.54
N THR A 57 9.67 5.65 14.61
CA THR A 57 9.56 4.30 15.15
C THR A 57 8.19 4.06 15.76
N LYS A 58 7.85 2.78 15.99
CA LYS A 58 6.66 2.36 16.76
C LYS A 58 6.63 2.95 18.18
N THR A 59 7.77 3.39 18.71
CA THR A 59 7.91 4.06 20.01
C THR A 59 7.94 5.60 19.91
N GLY A 60 7.82 6.16 18.70
CA GLY A 60 7.80 7.61 18.46
C GLY A 60 9.19 8.26 18.29
N ILE A 61 10.27 7.48 18.25
CA ILE A 61 11.62 8.01 18.04
C ILE A 61 11.75 8.43 16.57
N ARG A 62 12.31 9.62 16.33
CA ARG A 62 12.56 10.17 15.01
C ARG A 62 14.00 9.94 14.59
N LYS A 63 14.22 9.52 13.34
CA LYS A 63 15.55 9.32 12.76
C LYS A 63 15.53 9.56 11.26
N THR A 64 16.55 10.23 10.74
CA THR A 64 16.72 10.39 9.28
C THR A 64 17.18 9.07 8.65
N TYR A 65 16.49 8.67 7.59
CA TYR A 65 16.84 7.53 6.74
C TYR A 65 17.17 8.03 5.33
N ALA A 66 17.99 7.28 4.58
CA ALA A 66 18.47 7.69 3.25
C ALA A 66 17.36 7.79 2.19
N SER A 67 16.31 7.01 2.35
CA SER A 67 15.08 7.00 1.54
C SER A 67 13.91 6.39 2.31
N ASP A 68 12.70 6.60 1.81
CA ASP A 68 11.48 5.92 2.28
C ASP A 68 11.60 4.39 2.29
N CYS A 69 12.22 3.80 1.26
CA CYS A 69 12.49 2.37 1.22
C CYS A 69 13.35 1.94 2.42
N SER A 70 14.45 2.65 2.67
CA SER A 70 15.35 2.32 3.77
C SER A 70 14.70 2.52 5.15
N ALA A 71 13.79 3.50 5.28
CA ALA A 71 12.98 3.68 6.48
C ALA A 71 12.01 2.52 6.68
N CYS A 72 11.24 2.17 5.65
CA CYS A 72 10.28 1.09 5.73
C CYS A 72 10.90 -0.32 5.69
N ALA A 73 12.18 -0.48 5.37
CA ALA A 73 12.90 -1.74 5.56
C ALA A 73 13.19 -2.03 7.05
N ASP A 74 13.25 -1.00 7.90
CA ASP A 74 13.40 -1.16 9.34
C ASP A 74 12.05 -1.57 9.96
N GLU A 75 12.01 -2.75 10.57
CA GLU A 75 10.83 -3.30 11.22
C GLU A 75 10.33 -2.47 12.40
N ASN A 76 11.19 -1.62 12.98
CA ASN A 76 10.85 -0.77 14.10
C ASN A 76 10.20 0.54 13.66
N VAL A 77 10.22 0.86 12.37
CA VAL A 77 9.64 2.09 11.81
C VAL A 77 8.16 1.89 11.51
N ALA A 78 7.31 2.77 12.05
CA ALA A 78 5.87 2.76 11.78
C ALA A 78 5.53 3.51 10.49
N GLY A 79 6.31 4.54 10.15
CA GLY A 79 6.12 5.37 8.97
C GLY A 79 7.18 6.47 8.88
N PHE A 80 7.03 7.38 7.92
CA PHE A 80 7.99 8.44 7.65
C PHE A 80 7.31 9.74 7.20
N GLU A 81 7.98 10.87 7.41
CA GLU A 81 7.65 12.18 6.82
C GLU A 81 8.60 12.43 5.62
N LYS A 82 8.11 13.02 4.52
CA LYS A 82 8.89 13.29 3.28
C LYS A 82 9.83 14.50 3.42
N MET A 83 10.68 14.47 4.44
CA MET A 83 11.69 15.47 4.76
C MET A 83 12.70 14.86 5.74
N GLU A 84 13.90 15.42 5.87
CA GLU A 84 14.84 15.05 6.94
C GLU A 84 14.29 15.40 8.33
N CYS A 85 14.76 14.71 9.38
CA CYS A 85 14.44 15.12 10.75
C CYS A 85 15.15 16.44 11.11
N PRO A 86 14.50 17.34 11.88
CA PRO A 86 15.06 18.61 12.33
C PRO A 86 16.21 18.46 13.33
#